data_AF-A0A0D6TQA0-F1
#
_entry.id   AF-A0A0D6TQA0-F1
#
_cell.length_a   1.000
_cell.length_b   1.000
_cell.length_c   1.000
_cell.angle_alpha   90.00
_cell.angle_beta   90.00
_cell.angle_gamma   90.00
#
_symmetry.space_group_name_H-M   'P 1'
#
loop_
_entity.id
_entity.type
_entity.pdbx_description
1 polymer ?
#
loop_
_entity_poly.entity_id
_entity_poly.type
_entity_poly.pdbx_seq_one_letter_code
_entity_poly.pdbx_strand_id
1 'polypeptide(L)'
;MKKIFAFVVLFFAFTMNSFAQQEEVREEIALLAKSDAKEITEYLELGDTELSDFYRLFYYKHDELSKSTNEERKAVISKSVKASIEASITPDKLKKLNTNPKLFKKLTH
;
A
#
# COMPACT_ATOMS: atom_id res chain seq x y z
N MET A 1 1.21 5.92 -51.67
CA MET A 1 1.85 5.46 -50.42
C MET A 1 1.99 6.58 -49.37
N LYS A 2 0.98 7.44 -49.17
CA LYS A 2 1.01 8.51 -48.13
C LYS A 2 0.13 8.22 -46.91
N LYS A 3 -0.70 7.17 -46.97
CA LYS A 3 -1.71 6.84 -45.96
C LYS A 3 -1.27 5.79 -44.94
N ILE A 4 -0.07 5.21 -45.09
CA ILE A 4 0.45 4.16 -44.20
C ILE A 4 1.14 4.78 -42.96
N PHE A 5 1.73 5.96 -43.10
CA PHE A 5 2.42 6.66 -41.99
C PHE A 5 1.48 7.04 -40.84
N ALA A 6 0.20 7.33 -41.12
CA ALA A 6 -0.77 7.72 -40.10
C ALA A 6 -1.10 6.57 -39.12
N PHE A 7 -1.07 5.31 -39.59
CA PHE A 7 -1.36 4.15 -38.74
C PHE A 7 -0.20 3.80 -37.80
N VAL A 8 1.04 4.04 -38.21
CA VAL A 8 2.23 3.76 -37.37
C VAL A 8 2.32 4.72 -36.18
N VAL A 9 1.97 6.00 -36.36
CA VAL A 9 1.99 7.00 -35.28
C VAL A 9 0.92 6.71 -34.20
N LEU A 10 -0.24 6.18 -34.59
CA LEU A 10 -1.32 5.87 -33.65
C LEU A 10 -0.94 4.72 -32.69
N PHE A 11 -0.19 3.71 -33.16
CA PHE A 11 0.25 2.59 -32.32
C PHE A 11 1.33 2.99 -31.29
N PHE A 12 2.18 3.98 -31.57
CA PHE A 12 3.18 4.45 -30.59
C PHE A 12 2.55 5.21 -29.41
N ALA A 13 1.47 5.96 -29.64
CA ALA A 13 0.81 6.75 -28.59
C ALA A 13 0.19 5.88 -27.48
N PHE A 14 -0.25 4.66 -27.77
CA PHE A 14 -0.80 3.76 -26.74
C PHE A 14 0.27 3.14 -25.83
N THR A 15 1.50 2.98 -26.31
CA THR A 15 2.57 2.36 -25.51
C THR A 15 3.14 3.27 -24.43
N MET A 16 3.08 4.60 -24.60
CA MET A 16 3.58 5.55 -23.60
C MET A 16 2.62 5.75 -22.41
N ASN A 17 1.31 5.53 -22.61
CA ASN A 17 0.30 5.76 -21.58
C ASN A 17 0.34 4.71 -20.45
N SER A 18 0.77 3.47 -20.72
CA SER A 18 0.81 2.43 -19.66
C SER A 18 1.95 2.63 -18.66
N PHE A 19 3.05 3.27 -19.06
CA PHE A 19 4.19 3.51 -18.16
C PHE A 19 3.91 4.62 -17.16
N ALA A 20 3.29 5.73 -17.59
CA ALA A 20 2.91 6.83 -16.70
C ALA A 20 1.89 6.39 -15.63
N GLN A 21 0.88 5.61 -16.03
CA GLN A 21 -0.12 5.07 -15.12
C GLN A 21 0.52 4.14 -14.06
N GLN A 22 1.56 3.39 -14.41
CA GLN A 22 2.23 2.49 -13.48
C GLN A 22 3.12 3.23 -12.47
N GLU A 23 3.66 4.39 -12.86
CA GLU A 23 4.47 5.24 -11.99
C GLU A 23 3.60 6.01 -10.98
N GLU A 24 2.48 6.58 -11.43
CA GLU A 24 1.50 7.25 -10.56
C GLU A 24 0.97 6.31 -9.46
N VAL A 25 0.62 5.08 -9.81
CA VAL A 25 0.15 4.07 -8.84
C VAL A 25 1.22 3.76 -7.79
N ARG A 26 2.50 3.68 -8.18
CA ARG A 26 3.59 3.41 -7.23
C ARG A 26 3.83 4.58 -6.29
N GLU A 27 3.73 5.80 -6.78
CA GLU A 27 3.86 7.01 -5.97
C GLU A 27 2.71 7.09 -4.94
N GLU A 28 1.48 6.84 -5.37
CA GLU A 28 0.32 6.80 -4.48
C GLU A 28 0.48 5.73 -3.38
N ILE A 29 0.88 4.51 -3.74
CA ILE A 29 1.17 3.42 -2.80
C ILE A 29 2.22 3.86 -1.77
N ALA A 30 3.31 4.49 -2.22
CA ALA A 30 4.37 4.95 -1.33
C ALA A 30 3.89 6.03 -0.35
N LEU A 31 3.06 6.97 -0.80
CA LEU A 31 2.48 8.01 0.04
C LEU A 31 1.53 7.42 1.10
N LEU A 32 0.64 6.51 0.70
CA LEU A 32 -0.28 5.83 1.61
C LEU A 32 0.47 4.99 2.65
N ALA A 33 1.48 4.22 2.20
CA ALA A 33 2.33 3.42 3.09
C ALA A 33 3.08 4.28 4.10
N LYS A 34 3.65 5.41 3.67
CA LYS A 34 4.35 6.35 4.55
C LYS A 34 3.39 6.99 5.55
N SER A 35 2.18 7.34 5.13
CA SER A 35 1.17 7.90 6.02
C SER A 35 0.76 6.90 7.10
N ASP A 36 0.48 5.66 6.73
CA ASP A 36 0.06 4.61 7.67
C ASP A 36 1.20 4.25 8.64
N ALA A 37 2.44 4.17 8.13
CA ALA A 37 3.62 3.90 8.95
C ALA A 37 3.83 5.01 9.99
N LYS A 38 3.77 6.27 9.55
CA LYS A 38 3.90 7.42 10.45
C LYS A 38 2.81 7.42 11.52
N GLU A 39 1.56 7.18 11.14
CA GLU A 39 0.42 7.22 12.06
C GLU A 39 0.54 6.13 13.15
N ILE A 40 0.91 4.90 12.80
CA ILE A 40 1.08 3.83 13.80
C ILE A 40 2.29 4.09 14.70
N THR A 41 3.43 4.55 14.14
CA THR A 41 4.63 4.81 14.94
C THR A 41 4.45 5.99 15.88
N GLU A 42 3.77 7.05 15.44
CA GLU A 42 3.48 8.20 16.31
C GLU A 42 2.49 7.81 17.41
N TYR A 43 1.40 7.11 17.06
CA TYR A 43 0.40 6.68 18.03
C TYR A 43 0.99 5.72 19.09
N LEU A 44 1.91 4.84 18.67
CA LEU A 44 2.57 3.87 19.55
C LEU A 44 3.91 4.34 20.11
N GLU A 45 4.38 5.56 19.79
CA GLU A 45 5.68 6.09 20.22
C GLU A 45 6.83 5.10 19.92
N LEU A 46 6.94 4.69 18.65
CA LEU A 46 7.97 3.77 18.15
C LEU A 46 9.13 4.54 17.50
N GLY A 47 10.25 3.86 17.25
CA GLY A 47 11.45 4.46 16.66
C GLY A 47 11.50 4.39 15.14
N ASP A 48 12.62 4.90 14.59
CA ASP A 48 12.86 4.97 13.14
C ASP A 48 12.99 3.58 12.48
N THR A 49 13.47 2.59 13.24
CA THR A 49 13.53 1.20 12.78
C THR A 49 12.12 0.68 12.52
N GLU A 50 11.22 0.83 13.48
CA GLU A 50 9.82 0.42 13.34
C GLU A 50 9.12 1.21 12.25
N LEU A 51 9.42 2.51 12.08
CA LEU A 51 8.89 3.31 10.98
C LEU A 51 9.25 2.70 9.62
N SER A 52 10.51 2.26 9.45
CA SER A 52 10.97 1.60 8.23
C SER A 52 10.30 0.24 8.02
N ASP A 53 10.14 -0.55 9.08
CA ASP A 53 9.47 -1.85 9.04
C ASP A 53 7.99 -1.73 8.69
N PHE A 54 7.27 -0.81 9.34
CA PHE A 54 5.87 -0.55 9.06
C PHE A 54 5.68 0.05 7.67
N TYR A 55 6.59 0.90 7.19
CA TYR A 55 6.57 1.37 5.81
C TYR A 55 6.61 0.20 4.82
N ARG A 56 7.52 -0.76 5.00
CA ARG A 56 7.59 -1.96 4.14
C ARG A 56 6.30 -2.78 4.18
N LEU A 57 5.75 -2.99 5.38
CA LEU A 57 4.50 -3.72 5.57
C LEU A 57 3.32 -3.04 4.86
N PHE A 58 3.19 -1.73 5.00
CA PHE A 58 2.08 -1.00 4.39
C PHE A 58 2.27 -0.78 2.89
N TYR A 59 3.52 -0.69 2.41
CA TYR A 59 3.80 -0.71 0.98
C TYR A 59 3.30 -2.04 0.39
N TYR A 60 3.65 -3.17 1.00
CA TYR A 60 3.15 -4.49 0.61
C TYR A 60 1.61 -4.55 0.64
N LYS A 61 0.97 -4.03 1.70
CA LYS A 61 -0.50 -3.96 1.81
C LYS A 61 -1.09 -3.24 0.60
N HIS A 62 -0.68 -1.99 0.36
CA HIS A 62 -1.28 -1.14 -0.67
C HIS A 62 -0.97 -1.66 -2.08
N ASP A 63 0.24 -2.19 -2.31
CA ASP A 63 0.62 -2.83 -3.57
C ASP A 63 -0.20 -4.08 -3.87
N GLU A 64 -0.38 -4.98 -2.91
CA GLU A 64 -1.19 -6.18 -3.11
C GLU A 64 -2.68 -5.87 -3.23
N LEU A 65 -3.19 -4.88 -2.49
CA LEU A 65 -4.58 -4.44 -2.63
C LEU A 65 -4.83 -3.82 -4.01
N SER A 66 -3.88 -3.05 -4.56
CA SER A 66 -4.00 -2.45 -5.90
C SER A 66 -4.15 -3.50 -7.02
N LYS A 67 -3.59 -4.69 -6.82
CA LYS A 67 -3.65 -5.82 -7.76
C LYS A 67 -4.85 -6.75 -7.52
N SER A 68 -5.54 -6.59 -6.40
CA SER A 68 -6.56 -7.52 -5.94
C SER A 68 -7.96 -7.13 -6.41
N THR A 69 -8.60 -7.98 -7.20
CA THR A 69 -9.91 -7.72 -7.80
C THR A 69 -11.09 -8.36 -7.06
N ASN A 70 -10.82 -9.29 -6.13
CA ASN A 70 -11.87 -9.98 -5.35
C ASN A 70 -11.71 -9.77 -3.85
N GLU A 71 -12.84 -9.86 -3.13
CA GLU A 71 -12.90 -9.60 -1.69
C GLU A 71 -12.22 -10.69 -0.85
N GLU A 72 -12.18 -11.93 -1.33
CA GLU A 72 -11.48 -13.02 -0.64
C GLU A 72 -9.97 -12.75 -0.53
N ARG A 73 -9.35 -12.31 -1.63
CA ARG A 73 -7.93 -11.96 -1.67
C ARG A 73 -7.64 -10.76 -0.78
N LYS A 74 -8.49 -9.74 -0.80
CA LYS A 74 -8.37 -8.58 0.10
C LYS A 74 -8.45 -9.01 1.56
N ALA A 75 -9.39 -9.90 1.93
CA ALA A 75 -9.50 -10.43 3.28
C ALA A 75 -8.25 -11.22 3.72
N VAL A 76 -7.64 -11.98 2.82
CA VAL A 76 -6.36 -12.67 3.08
C VAL A 76 -5.23 -11.68 3.35
N ILE A 77 -5.13 -10.62 2.54
CA ILE A 77 -4.14 -9.55 2.73
C ILE A 77 -4.36 -8.87 4.08
N SER A 78 -5.60 -8.47 4.38
CA SER A 78 -5.97 -7.86 5.67
C SER A 78 -5.60 -8.73 6.86
N LYS A 79 -5.85 -10.04 6.78
CA LYS A 79 -5.48 -11.00 7.84
C LYS A 79 -3.95 -11.10 8.00
N SER A 80 -3.21 -11.14 6.90
CA SER A 80 -1.74 -11.18 6.91
C SER A 80 -1.13 -9.91 7.50
N VAL A 81 -1.64 -8.74 7.11
CA VAL A 81 -1.19 -7.45 7.65
C VAL A 81 -1.50 -7.36 9.13
N LYS A 82 -2.72 -7.73 9.55
CA LYS A 82 -3.11 -7.77 10.97
C LYS A 82 -2.16 -8.64 11.78
N ALA A 83 -1.90 -9.87 11.35
CA ALA A 83 -1.01 -10.79 12.04
C ALA A 83 0.43 -10.22 12.14
N SER A 84 0.90 -9.55 11.09
CA SER A 84 2.22 -8.92 11.07
C SER A 84 2.31 -7.75 12.05
N ILE A 85 1.28 -6.90 12.15
CA ILE A 85 1.21 -5.83 13.15
C ILE A 85 1.26 -6.43 14.56
N GLU A 86 0.43 -7.44 14.84
CA GLU A 86 0.34 -8.09 16.15
C GLU A 86 1.67 -8.75 16.55
N ALA A 87 2.43 -9.28 15.59
CA ALA A 87 3.74 -9.87 15.84
C ALA A 87 4.88 -8.85 15.98
N SER A 88 4.71 -7.63 15.46
CA SER A 88 5.78 -6.62 15.40
C SER A 88 5.80 -5.66 16.60
N ILE A 89 4.81 -5.74 17.50
CA ILE A 89 4.69 -4.84 18.66
C ILE A 89 4.54 -5.62 19.96
N THR A 90 4.87 -4.99 21.08
CA THR A 90 4.69 -5.62 22.39
C THR A 90 3.21 -5.73 22.77
N PRO A 91 2.84 -6.64 23.70
CA PRO A 91 1.46 -6.78 24.17
C PRO A 91 0.86 -5.48 24.70
N ASP A 92 1.64 -4.63 25.37
CA ASP A 92 1.18 -3.34 25.89
C ASP A 92 0.86 -2.35 24.76
N LYS A 93 1.70 -2.31 23.72
CA LYS A 93 1.46 -1.48 22.54
C LYS A 93 0.28 -2.00 21.72
N LEU A 94 0.10 -3.32 21.62
CA LEU A 94 -1.09 -3.92 21.02
C LEU A 94 -2.36 -3.55 21.80
N LYS A 95 -2.31 -3.59 23.13
CA LYS A 95 -3.42 -3.14 23.98
C LYS A 95 -3.74 -1.66 23.74
N LYS A 96 -2.73 -0.79 23.64
CA LYS A 96 -2.89 0.63 23.27
C LYS A 96 -3.48 0.80 21.87
N LEU A 97 -3.08 -0.02 20.89
CA LEU A 97 -3.64 0.03 19.54
C LEU A 97 -5.12 -0.36 19.53
N ASN A 98 -5.50 -1.39 20.30
CA ASN A 98 -6.88 -1.85 20.41
C ASN A 98 -7.83 -0.83 21.06
N THR A 99 -7.32 0.16 21.82
CA THR A 99 -8.16 1.28 22.30
C THR A 99 -8.52 2.28 21.20
N ASN A 100 -7.89 2.19 20.02
CA ASN A 100 -8.22 2.98 18.84
C ASN A 100 -8.66 2.05 17.68
N PRO A 101 -9.88 1.51 17.73
CA PRO A 101 -10.37 0.57 16.72
C PRO A 101 -10.48 1.20 15.32
N LYS A 102 -10.65 2.52 15.23
CA LYS A 102 -10.67 3.25 13.96
C LYS A 102 -9.30 3.18 13.27
N LEU A 103 -8.23 3.48 14.00
CA LEU A 103 -6.86 3.35 13.50
C LEU A 103 -6.57 1.89 13.15
N PHE A 104 -6.86 0.96 14.04
CA PHE A 104 -6.53 -0.45 13.79
C PHE A 104 -7.25 -1.01 12.55
N LYS A 105 -8.51 -0.63 12.33
CA LYS A 105 -9.24 -0.99 11.10
C LYS A 105 -8.58 -0.41 9.86
N LYS A 106 -8.20 0.88 9.86
CA LYS A 106 -7.51 1.54 8.75
C LYS A 106 -6.17 0.87 8.41
N LEU A 107 -5.41 0.45 9.42
CA LEU A 107 -4.10 -0.16 9.18
C LEU A 107 -4.21 -1.56 8.57
N THR A 108 -5.34 -2.25 8.80
CA THR A 108 -5.55 -3.65 8.40
C THR A 108 -6.43 -3.84 7.17
N HIS A 109 -7.17 -2.83 6.72
CA HIS A 109 -8.07 -2.90 5.56
C HIS A 109 -7.79 -1.74 4.60
#